data_AF-A0A1T3W8K0-F1
#
_entry.id   AF-A0A1T3W8K0-F1
#
_cell.length_a   1.000
_cell.length_b   1.000
_cell.length_c   1.000
_cell.angle_alpha   90.00
_cell.angle_beta   90.00
_cell.angle_gamma   90.00
#
_symmetry.space_group_name_H-M   'P 1'
#
loop_
_entity.id
_entity.type
_entity.pdbx_description
1 polymer ?
#
loop_
_entity_poly.entity_id
_entity_poly.type
_entity_poly.pdbx_seq_one_letter_code
_entity_poly.pdbx_strand_id
1 'polypeptide(L)' 'MKLGAVPAEVALRNNIPTAAAVPSGPVELSGAKAAALAEVNAALDNMQQAQTGGNFAEFGEALQRLDDAMNKYREAK' A
#
# COMPACT_ATOMS: atom_id res chain seq x y z
N MET A 1 33.79 19.28 44.83
CA MET A 1 34.71 18.57 43.90
C MET A 1 33.89 17.53 43.14
N LYS A 2 33.70 17.62 41.81
CA LYS A 2 34.62 17.19 40.73
C LYS A 2 34.82 15.66 40.76
N LEU A 3 34.01 14.90 40.01
CA LEU A 3 34.25 14.34 38.66
C LEU A 3 35.48 13.42 38.53
N GLY A 4 35.25 12.20 38.02
CA GLY A 4 36.26 11.33 37.36
C GLY A 4 35.78 9.86 37.32
N ALA A 5 35.86 9.09 36.23
CA ALA A 5 36.50 9.26 34.91
C ALA A 5 35.95 8.20 33.91
N VAL A 6 35.39 8.57 32.74
CA VAL A 6 35.88 8.50 31.32
C VAL A 6 35.81 7.10 30.64
N PRO A 7 35.82 6.93 29.28
CA PRO A 7 35.74 7.87 28.16
C PRO A 7 34.83 7.45 26.97
N ALA A 8 34.58 8.42 26.09
CA ALA A 8 34.47 8.33 24.63
C ALA A 8 34.15 6.97 23.99
N GLU A 9 32.86 6.71 23.74
CA GLU A 9 32.49 5.92 22.57
C GLU A 9 31.48 6.70 21.73
N VAL A 10 32.00 7.14 20.59
CA VAL A 10 31.27 7.26 19.33
C VAL A 10 30.44 8.53 19.18
N ALA A 11 31.16 9.63 19.02
CA ALA A 11 30.87 10.61 17.99
C ALA A 11 30.65 9.90 16.63
N LEU A 12 29.42 9.44 16.28
CA LEU A 12 29.14 8.98 14.91
C LEU A 12 27.68 8.81 14.47
N ARG A 13 26.67 9.45 15.08
CA ARG A 13 25.30 9.37 14.50
C ARG A 13 24.57 10.71 14.39
N ASN A 14 25.33 11.78 14.23
CA ASN A 14 24.79 13.11 13.94
C ASN A 14 24.23 13.24 12.49
N ASN A 15 23.81 12.14 11.86
CA ASN A 15 23.21 12.13 10.52
C ASN A 15 22.41 10.83 10.25
N ILE A 16 21.59 10.36 11.18
CA ILE A 16 20.52 9.44 10.80
C ILE A 16 19.33 10.33 10.44
N PRO A 17 18.83 10.35 9.19
CA PRO A 17 17.57 11.00 8.90
C PRO A 17 16.55 10.45 9.89
N THR A 18 15.87 11.34 10.62
CA THR A 18 14.81 10.97 11.57
C THR A 18 13.89 9.99 10.86
N ALA A 19 13.85 8.74 11.34
CA ALA A 19 12.92 7.76 10.79
C ALA A 19 11.52 8.34 10.93
N ALA A 20 10.84 8.58 9.81
CA ALA A 20 9.46 9.04 9.81
C ALA A 20 8.66 8.08 10.70
N ALA A 21 7.86 8.63 11.61
CA ALA A 21 7.03 7.85 12.50
C ALA A 21 6.17 6.89 11.66
N VAL A 22 6.42 5.58 11.80
CA VAL A 22 5.56 4.57 11.20
C VAL A 22 4.26 4.59 12.00
N PRO A 23 3.10 4.86 11.38
CA PRO A 23 1.83 4.88 12.09
C PRO A 23 1.66 3.54 12.80
N SER A 24 1.67 3.56 14.13
CA SER A 24 1.53 2.37 14.95
C SER A 24 0.07 2.29 15.39
N GLY A 25 -0.72 1.57 14.60
CA GLY A 25 -2.14 1.29 14.82
C GLY A 25 -2.61 0.31 13.75
N PRO A 26 -3.74 -0.39 13.95
CA PRO A 26 -4.37 -1.13 12.86
C PRO A 26 -4.52 -0.17 11.69
N VAL A 27 -3.92 -0.49 10.54
CA VAL A 27 -4.19 0.24 9.31
C VAL A 27 -5.58 -0.21 8.88
N GLU A 28 -6.61 0.38 9.49
CA GLU A 28 -7.95 0.29 8.93
C GLU A 28 -7.88 0.97 7.57
N LEU A 29 -8.11 0.18 6.53
CA LEU A 29 -8.43 0.70 5.20
C LEU A 29 -9.53 1.74 5.39
N SER A 30 -9.31 2.97 4.93
CA SER A 30 -10.40 3.93 4.88
C SER A 30 -11.58 3.30 4.15
N GLY A 31 -12.82 3.64 4.52
CA GLY A 31 -14.00 3.01 3.90
C GLY A 31 -13.98 3.07 2.37
N ALA A 32 -13.44 4.15 1.81
CA ALA A 32 -13.20 4.31 0.37
C ALA A 32 -12.20 3.29 -0.19
N LYS A 33 -11.11 3.02 0.53
CA LYS A 33 -10.08 2.07 0.13
C LYS A 33 -10.54 0.62 0.24
N ALA A 34 -11.37 0.31 1.25
CA ALA A 34 -12.01 -1.01 1.37
C ALA A 34 -13.01 -1.26 0.23
N ALA A 35 -13.83 -0.27 -0.13
CA ALA A 35 -14.74 -0.34 -1.26
C ALA A 35 -13.98 -0.54 -2.60
N ALA A 36 -12.91 0.23 -2.82
CA ALA A 36 -12.08 0.07 -4.01
C ALA A 36 -11.41 -1.32 -4.06
N LEU A 37 -10.99 -1.88 -2.93
CA LEU A 37 -10.45 -3.24 -2.88
C LEU A 37 -11.50 -4.29 -3.28
N ALA A 38 -12.75 -4.11 -2.88
CA ALA A 38 -13.85 -4.99 -3.30
C ALA A 38 -14.10 -4.89 -4.81
N GLU A 39 -14.04 -3.68 -5.39
CA GLU A 39 -14.13 -3.47 -6.84
C GLU A 39 -12.98 -4.15 -7.60
N VAL A 40 -11.75 -4.07 -7.08
CA VAL A 40 -10.58 -4.76 -7.67
C VAL A 40 -10.80 -6.27 -7.69
N ASN A 41 -11.22 -6.86 -6.56
CA ASN A 41 -11.46 -8.30 -6.49
C ASN A 41 -12.55 -8.75 -7.48
N ALA A 42 -13.66 -8.01 -7.57
CA ALA A 42 -14.72 -8.31 -8.53
C ALA A 42 -14.26 -8.21 -9.99
N ALA A 43 -13.39 -7.24 -10.31
CA ALA A 43 -12.82 -7.11 -11.65
C ALA A 43 -11.89 -8.28 -12.00
N LEU A 44 -11.08 -8.74 -11.04
CA LEU A 44 -10.22 -9.92 -11.21
C LEU A 44 -11.02 -11.20 -11.47
N ASP A 45 -12.09 -11.43 -10.72
CA ASP A 45 -12.97 -12.59 -10.91
C ASP A 45 -13.60 -12.58 -12.30
N ASN A 46 -14.13 -11.43 -12.74
CA ASN A 46 -14.69 -11.27 -14.08
C ASN A 46 -13.64 -11.50 -15.18
N MET A 47 -12.42 -10.97 -14.98
CA MET A 47 -11.32 -11.18 -15.91
C MET A 47 -10.98 -12.67 -16.04
N GLN A 48 -10.91 -13.40 -14.93
CA GLN A 48 -10.62 -14.83 -14.93
C GLN A 48 -11.72 -15.65 -15.62
N GLN A 49 -12.98 -15.29 -15.40
CA GLN A 49 -14.12 -15.93 -16.07
C GLN A 49 -14.11 -15.67 -17.59
N ALA A 50 -13.91 -14.42 -18.00
CA ALA A 50 -13.83 -14.04 -19.41
C ALA A 50 -12.65 -14.72 -20.13
N GLN A 51 -11.50 -14.83 -19.45
CA GLN A 51 -10.33 -15.55 -19.96
C GLN A 51 -10.63 -17.05 -20.16
N THR A 52 -11.31 -17.67 -19.20
CA THR A 52 -11.66 -19.10 -19.26
C THR A 52 -12.72 -19.37 -20.33
N GLY A 53 -13.67 -18.45 -20.50
CA GLY A 53 -14.72 -18.52 -21.53
C GLY A 53 -14.26 -18.17 -22.94
N GLY A 54 -13.04 -17.63 -23.10
CA GLY A 54 -12.53 -17.16 -24.40
C GLY A 54 -13.24 -15.90 -24.92
N ASN A 55 -13.92 -15.15 -24.05
CA ASN A 55 -14.60 -13.91 -24.42
C ASN A 55 -13.66 -12.72 -24.27
N PHE A 56 -12.94 -12.41 -25.36
CA PHE A 56 -11.98 -11.32 -25.38
C PHE A 56 -12.59 -9.93 -25.18
N ALA A 57 -13.86 -9.73 -25.55
CA ALA A 57 -14.54 -8.46 -25.35
C ALA A 57 -14.80 -8.21 -23.85
N GLU A 58 -15.37 -9.21 -23.17
CA GLU A 58 -15.57 -9.16 -21.72
C GLU A 58 -14.24 -9.08 -20.95
N PHE A 59 -13.19 -9.73 -21.46
CA PHE A 59 -11.85 -9.65 -20.88
C PHE A 59 -11.29 -8.23 -20.97
N GLY A 60 -11.46 -7.55 -22.11
CA GLY A 60 -11.06 -6.15 -22.28
C GLY A 60 -11.83 -5.19 -21.36
N GLU A 61 -13.15 -5.37 -21.23
CA GLU A 61 -13.95 -4.58 -20.27
C GLU A 61 -13.54 -4.84 -18.82
N ALA A 62 -13.24 -6.10 -18.47
CA ALA A 62 -12.76 -6.46 -17.14
C ALA A 62 -11.40 -5.82 -16.84
N LEU A 63 -10.51 -5.73 -17.82
CA LEU A 63 -9.23 -5.02 -17.70
C LEU A 63 -9.42 -3.52 -17.48
N GLN A 64 -10.31 -2.85 -18.22
CA GLN A 64 -10.60 -1.44 -17.97
C GLN A 64 -11.16 -1.21 -16.56
N ARG A 65 -12.10 -2.06 -16.12
CA ARG A 65 -12.65 -1.99 -14.75
C ARG A 65 -11.57 -2.22 -13.68
N LEU A 66 -10.65 -3.14 -13.94
CA LEU A 66 -9.54 -3.41 -13.04
C LEU A 66 -8.62 -2.19 -12.92
N ASP A 67 -8.28 -1.54 -14.03
CA ASP A 67 -7.46 -0.32 -14.03
C ASP A 67 -8.14 0.81 -13.25
N ASP A 68 -9.43 1.06 -13.50
CA ASP A 68 -10.22 2.05 -12.78
C ASP A 68 -10.27 1.76 -11.27
N ALA A 69 -10.56 0.51 -10.88
CA ALA A 69 -10.63 0.11 -9.48
C ALA A 69 -9.27 0.21 -8.79
N MET A 70 -8.19 -0.15 -9.48
CA MET A 70 -6.81 0.00 -8.99
C MET A 70 -6.43 1.46 -8.83
N ASN A 71 -6.84 2.35 -9.74
CA ASN A 71 -6.62 3.78 -9.61
C ASN A 71 -7.38 4.34 -8.40
N LYS A 72 -8.67 4.01 -8.23
CA LYS A 72 -9.43 4.39 -7.03
C LYS A 72 -8.78 3.88 -5.74
N TYR A 73 -8.31 2.64 -5.73
CA TYR A 73 -7.65 2.05 -4.56
C TYR A 73 -6.35 2.77 -4.20
N ARG A 74 -5.57 3.18 -5.21
CA ARG A 74 -4.32 3.93 -5.04
C ARG A 74 -4.56 5.36 -4.58
N GLU A 75 -5.61 6.00 -5.08
CA GLU A 75 -5.96 7.39 -4.75
C GLU A 75 -6.75 7.51 -3.43
N ALA A 76 -7.45 6.45 -3.01
CA ALA A 76 -8.13 6.39 -1.73
C ALA A 76 -7.12 6.54 -0.59
N LYS A 77 -7.28 7.64 0.16
CA LYS A 77 -6.52 7.95 1.38
C LYS A 77 -7.17 7.37 2.61
#